data_AF-A0A3M1A6I7-F1
#
_entry.id   AF-A0A3M1A6I7-F1
#
_cell.length_a   1.000
_cell.length_b   1.000
_cell.length_c   1.000
_cell.angle_alpha   90.00
_cell.angle_beta   90.00
_cell.angle_gamma   90.00
#
_symmetry.space_group_name_H-M   'P 1'
#
loop_
_entity.id
_entity.type
_entity.pdbx_description
1 polymer ?
#
loop_
_entity_poly.entity_id
_entity_poly.type
_entity_poly.pdbx_seq_one_letter_code
_entity_poly.pdbx_strand_id
1 'polypeptide(L)'
;FLDHCAACHGESAEGNGPLAPLLNVPVADLTRIAARRGGEFPLAEVVRIIDGRAELRGHGGPMLVFGQILGGGRAVVDAPEGGVIETRGDIFDIALWLRSIQRLGE
;
A
#
# COMPACT_ATOMS: atom_id res chain seq x y z
N PHE A 1 4.38 -8.89 1.68
CA PHE A 1 3.85 -8.39 0.39
C PHE A 1 3.36 -9.54 -0.51
N LEU A 2 4.20 -10.53 -0.84
CA LEU A 2 3.84 -11.63 -1.75
C LEU A 2 2.54 -12.34 -1.35
N ASP A 3 2.37 -12.67 -0.08
CA ASP A 3 1.23 -13.46 0.40
C ASP A 3 -0.13 -12.74 0.35
N HIS A 4 -0.13 -11.40 0.30
CA HIS A 4 -1.34 -10.61 0.51
C HIS A 4 -1.60 -9.55 -0.56
N CYS A 5 -0.56 -9.03 -1.20
CA CYS A 5 -0.65 -7.90 -2.12
C CYS A 5 -0.37 -8.30 -3.57
N ALA A 6 0.52 -9.28 -3.81
CA ALA A 6 0.97 -9.65 -5.15
C ALA A 6 -0.11 -10.32 -6.00
N ALA A 7 -1.14 -10.93 -5.39
CA ALA A 7 -2.26 -11.50 -6.13
C ALA A 7 -2.96 -10.46 -7.03
N CYS A 8 -3.05 -9.20 -6.56
CA CYS A 8 -3.59 -8.08 -7.33
C CYS A 8 -2.47 -7.26 -7.99
N HIS A 9 -1.47 -6.84 -7.22
CA HIS A 9 -0.44 -5.90 -7.68
C HIS A 9 0.73 -6.56 -8.44
N GLY A 10 0.77 -7.90 -8.50
CA GLY A 10 1.89 -8.65 -9.08
C GLY A 10 3.10 -8.72 -8.16
N GLU A 11 4.00 -9.67 -8.41
CA GLU A 11 5.24 -9.83 -7.63
C GLU A 11 6.17 -8.62 -7.79
N SER A 12 6.15 -7.97 -8.96
CA SER A 12 6.88 -6.72 -9.23
C SER A 12 6.18 -5.47 -8.69
N ALA A 13 4.99 -5.61 -8.10
CA ALA A 13 4.12 -4.51 -7.64
C ALA A 13 3.66 -3.54 -8.75
N GLU A 14 3.74 -3.95 -10.03
CA GLU A 14 3.43 -3.12 -11.20
C GLU A 14 1.93 -3.12 -11.59
N GLY A 15 1.08 -3.76 -10.79
CA GLY A 15 -0.37 -3.85 -11.08
C GLY A 15 -0.74 -4.99 -12.03
N ASN A 16 0.18 -5.93 -12.27
CA ASN A 16 0.05 -7.04 -13.21
C ASN A 16 -0.20 -8.40 -12.52
N GLY A 17 -0.82 -8.40 -11.34
CA GLY A 17 -1.12 -9.63 -10.61
C GLY A 17 -2.14 -10.52 -11.33
N PRO A 18 -2.17 -11.82 -11.02
CA PRO A 18 -3.08 -12.78 -11.68
C PRO A 18 -4.56 -12.43 -11.52
N LEU A 19 -4.94 -11.67 -10.48
CA LEU A 19 -6.31 -11.20 -10.29
C LEU A 19 -6.63 -9.89 -11.04
N ALA A 20 -5.63 -9.15 -11.53
CA ALA A 20 -5.83 -7.87 -12.18
C ALA A 20 -6.80 -7.92 -13.38
N PRO A 21 -6.76 -8.93 -14.27
CA PRO A 21 -7.71 -9.04 -15.38
C PRO A 21 -9.15 -9.33 -14.96
N LEU A 22 -9.38 -9.78 -13.73
CA LEU A 22 -10.69 -10.12 -13.20
C LEU A 22 -11.38 -8.93 -12.51
N LEU A 23 -10.66 -7.81 -12.34
CA LEU A 23 -11.16 -6.62 -11.65
C LEU A 23 -11.71 -5.61 -12.66
N ASN A 24 -12.83 -4.98 -12.32
CA ASN A 24 -13.45 -3.93 -13.14
C ASN A 24 -12.72 -2.59 -13.06
N VAL A 25 -11.70 -2.49 -12.20
CA VAL A 25 -10.85 -1.32 -12.05
C VAL A 25 -9.39 -1.67 -12.31
N PRO A 26 -8.62 -0.78 -12.95
CA PRO A 26 -7.19 -0.98 -13.10
C PRO A 26 -6.51 -1.12 -11.73
N VAL A 27 -5.71 -2.16 -11.57
CA VAL A 27 -4.85 -2.29 -10.39
C VAL A 27 -3.66 -1.34 -10.53
N ALA A 28 -3.39 -0.55 -9.50
CA ALA A 28 -2.35 0.46 -9.56
C ALA A 28 -0.94 -0.15 -9.58
N ASP A 29 -0.07 0.41 -10.42
CA ASP A 29 1.39 0.26 -10.34
C ASP A 29 1.90 0.96 -9.08
N LEU A 30 2.27 0.18 -8.06
CA LEU A 30 2.74 0.67 -6.78
C LEU A 30 4.20 1.16 -6.83
N THR A 31 4.95 0.87 -7.90
CA THR A 31 6.34 1.34 -8.08
C THR A 31 6.41 2.84 -8.41
N ARG A 32 5.27 3.47 -8.74
CA ARG A 32 5.20 4.90 -9.14
C ARG A 32 4.44 5.79 -8.18
N ILE A 33 4.23 5.37 -6.93
CA ILE A 33 3.54 6.17 -5.91
C ILE A 33 4.27 7.52 -5.70
N ALA A 34 5.60 7.49 -5.54
CA ALA A 34 6.40 8.69 -5.32
C ALA A 34 6.35 9.63 -6.53
N ALA A 35 6.47 9.09 -7.76
CA ALA A 35 6.33 9.89 -8.98
C ALA A 35 4.97 10.62 -9.05
N ARG A 36 3.87 9.94 -8.68
CA ARG A 36 2.52 10.54 -8.60
C ARG A 36 2.33 11.54 -7.47
N ARG A 37 3.28 11.62 -6.53
CA ARG A 37 3.23 12.46 -5.32
C ARG A 37 4.32 13.54 -5.32
N GLY A 38 4.85 13.88 -6.50
CA GLY A 38 5.83 14.95 -6.65
C GLY A 38 7.26 14.54 -6.28
N GLY A 39 7.55 13.24 -6.27
CA GLY A 39 8.88 12.69 -6.01
C GLY A 39 9.06 12.08 -4.62
N GLU A 40 8.13 12.33 -3.69
CA GLU A 40 8.20 11.83 -2.32
C GLU A 40 7.20 10.70 -2.06
N PHE A 41 7.64 9.66 -1.38
CA PHE A 41 6.77 8.54 -0.99
C PHE A 41 5.97 8.91 0.27
N PRO A 42 4.62 8.96 0.21
CA PRO A 42 3.79 9.39 1.32
C PRO A 42 3.58 8.24 2.32
N LEU A 43 4.58 7.94 3.13
CA LEU A 43 4.61 6.77 4.03
C LEU A 43 3.36 6.68 4.93
N ALA A 44 2.99 7.78 5.59
CA ALA A 44 1.83 7.84 6.47
C ALA A 44 0.51 7.58 5.72
N GLU A 45 0.37 8.07 4.49
CA GLU A 45 -0.82 7.83 3.65
C GLU A 45 -0.92 6.36 3.25
N VAL A 46 0.19 5.77 2.80
CA VAL A 46 0.24 4.35 2.40
C VAL A 46 -0.07 3.43 3.57
N VAL A 47 0.48 3.72 4.76
CA VAL A 47 0.17 2.96 5.98
C VAL A 47 -1.33 3.02 6.30
N ARG A 48 -1.96 4.21 6.26
CA ARG A 48 -3.40 4.36 6.49
C ARG A 48 -4.25 3.58 5.49
N ILE A 49 -3.81 3.52 4.23
CA ILE A 49 -4.47 2.75 3.17
C ILE A 49 -4.39 1.25 3.44
N ILE A 50 -3.20 0.72 3.73
CA ILE A 50 -3.00 -0.72 3.98
C ILE A 50 -3.71 -1.16 5.27
N ASP A 51 -3.69 -0.30 6.29
CA ASP A 51 -4.37 -0.51 7.57
C ASP A 51 -5.91 -0.41 7.46
N GLY A 52 -6.44 -0.05 6.28
CA GLY A 52 -7.88 0.00 6.01
C GLY A 52 -8.60 1.19 6.66
N ARG A 53 -7.86 2.16 7.22
CA ARG A 53 -8.41 3.39 7.82
C ARG A 53 -8.61 4.51 6.79
N ALA A 54 -8.13 4.34 5.55
CA ALA A 54 -8.40 5.24 4.45
C ALA A 54 -9.45 4.67 3.48
N GLU A 55 -10.42 5.48 3.07
CA GLU A 55 -11.34 5.12 2.00
C GLU A 55 -10.64 5.16 0.64
N LEU A 56 -10.57 4.02 -0.05
CA LEU A 56 -10.14 3.95 -1.44
C LEU A 56 -11.35 3.87 -2.37
N ARG A 57 -11.67 4.99 -3.03
CA ARG A 57 -12.63 4.99 -4.15
C ARG A 57 -12.01 4.28 -5.34
N GLY A 58 -12.52 3.10 -5.68
CA GLY A 58 -12.10 2.33 -6.85
C GLY A 58 -12.21 0.82 -6.66
N HIS A 59 -12.03 0.33 -5.44
CA HIS A 59 -12.02 -1.12 -5.17
C HIS A 59 -13.42 -1.71 -4.90
N GLY A 60 -14.50 -0.94 -5.05
CA GLY A 60 -15.86 -1.33 -4.63
C GLY A 60 -16.06 -1.42 -3.11
N GLY A 61 -15.05 -1.03 -2.33
CA GLY A 61 -14.96 -1.08 -0.87
C GLY A 61 -13.52 -0.78 -0.42
N PRO A 62 -13.20 -0.78 0.89
CA PRO A 62 -11.81 -0.73 1.34
C PRO A 62 -11.02 -1.90 0.72
N MET A 63 -9.71 -1.72 0.47
CA MET A 63 -8.84 -2.85 0.16
C MET A 63 -9.10 -3.94 1.20
N LEU A 64 -9.52 -5.13 0.74
CA LEU A 64 -10.06 -6.22 1.55
C LEU A 64 -9.33 -6.30 2.88
N VAL A 65 -9.94 -5.79 3.95
CA VAL A 65 -9.44 -5.68 5.34
C VAL A 65 -8.15 -6.47 5.63
N PHE A 66 -7.01 -6.04 5.07
CA PHE A 66 -5.75 -6.78 5.22
C PHE A 66 -5.19 -6.56 6.61
N GLY A 67 -5.50 -5.41 7.22
CA GLY A 67 -5.19 -5.10 8.61
C GLY A 67 -5.80 -6.05 9.65
N GLN A 68 -6.66 -7.01 9.28
CA GLN A 68 -7.08 -8.11 10.17
C GLN A 68 -6.35 -9.44 9.88
N ILE A 69 -5.81 -9.62 8.67
CA ILE A 69 -5.16 -10.86 8.19
C ILE A 69 -3.63 -10.79 8.38
N LEU A 70 -3.07 -9.60 8.27
CA LEU A 70 -1.66 -9.27 8.44
C LEU A 70 -1.24 -9.42 9.92
N GLY A 71 -0.40 -10.39 10.25
CA GLY A 71 0.11 -10.61 11.61
C GLY A 71 1.46 -9.93 11.86
N GLY A 72 1.62 -9.29 13.02
CA GLY A 72 2.87 -8.65 13.42
C GLY A 72 2.67 -7.77 14.66
N GLY A 73 3.74 -7.48 15.40
CA GLY A 73 3.71 -6.61 16.58
C GLY A 73 3.22 -5.19 16.28
N ARG A 74 3.20 -4.32 17.29
CA ARG A 74 2.76 -2.92 17.12
C ARG A 74 3.87 -2.06 16.50
N ALA A 75 3.54 -1.24 15.51
CA ALA A 75 4.41 -0.21 14.94
C ALA A 75 3.79 1.18 15.07
N VAL A 76 4.65 2.20 15.14
CA VAL A 76 4.28 3.61 15.28
C VAL A 76 4.93 4.40 14.15
N VAL A 77 4.14 5.20 13.44
CA VAL A 77 4.59 6.01 12.30
C VAL A 77 4.24 7.46 12.56
N ASP A 78 5.19 8.38 12.40
CA ASP A 78 4.92 9.81 12.51
C ASP A 78 4.07 10.30 11.34
N ALA A 79 2.99 11.02 11.66
CA ALA A 79 2.10 11.64 10.70
C ALA A 79 2.53 13.10 10.45
N PRO A 80 2.56 13.57 9.18
CA PRO A 80 2.94 14.95 8.83
C PRO A 80 2.13 16.03 9.57
N GLU A 81 0.87 15.73 9.92
CA GLU A 81 -0.05 16.59 10.65
C GLU A 81 0.22 16.73 12.17
N GLY A 82 1.31 16.14 12.68
CA GLY A 82 1.70 16.29 14.09
C GLY A 82 1.03 15.28 15.02
N GLY A 83 1.05 14.00 14.65
CA GLY A 83 0.54 12.89 15.46
C GLY A 83 1.22 11.57 15.11
N VAL A 84 0.79 10.48 15.75
CA VAL A 84 1.33 9.14 15.49
C VAL A 84 0.24 8.18 14.97
N ILE A 85 0.58 7.41 13.95
CA ILE A 85 -0.25 6.31 13.44
C ILE A 85 0.25 5.02 14.08
N GLU A 86 -0.57 4.45 14.95
CA GLU A 86 -0.34 3.10 15.46
C GLU A 86 -0.92 2.07 14.49
N THR A 87 -0.06 1.19 13.97
CA THR A 87 -0.41 0.13 13.01
C THR A 87 0.30 -1.19 13.37
N ARG A 88 0.16 -2.22 12.52
CA ARG A 88 0.88 -3.49 12.65
C ARG A 88 2.27 -3.40 12.01
N GLY A 89 3.25 -4.10 12.56
CA GLY A 89 4.65 -4.05 12.13
C GLY A 89 4.84 -4.52 10.69
N ASP A 90 4.09 -5.54 10.28
CA ASP A 90 4.10 -6.03 8.91
C ASP A 90 3.48 -5.04 7.91
N ILE A 91 2.47 -4.26 8.30
CA ILE A 91 1.96 -3.13 7.50
C ILE A 91 3.07 -2.10 7.29
N PHE A 92 3.80 -1.77 8.36
CA PHE A 92 4.91 -0.83 8.28
C PHE A 92 6.05 -1.36 7.40
N ASP A 93 6.41 -2.64 7.54
CA ASP A 93 7.43 -3.28 6.72
C ASP A 93 7.03 -3.32 5.24
N ILE A 94 5.76 -3.60 4.93
CA ILE A 94 5.23 -3.52 3.55
C ILE A 94 5.37 -2.08 3.04
N ALA A 95 4.99 -1.08 3.84
CA ALA A 95 5.07 0.32 3.41
C ALA A 95 6.53 0.78 3.19
N LEU A 96 7.47 0.33 4.02
CA LEU A 96 8.90 0.58 3.84
C LEU A 96 9.46 -0.14 2.61
N TRP A 97 9.04 -1.38 2.37
CA TRP A 97 9.41 -2.10 1.16
C TRP A 97 8.89 -1.38 -0.10
N LEU A 98 7.62 -0.95 -0.09
CA LEU A 98 7.04 -0.15 -1.17
C LEU A 98 7.83 1.15 -1.39
N ARG A 99 8.25 1.84 -0.33
CA ARG A 99 9.13 3.01 -0.44
C ARG A 99 10.45 2.69 -1.15
N SER A 100 11.02 1.51 -0.89
CA SER A 100 12.32 1.13 -1.44
C SER A 100 12.31 0.82 -2.95
N ILE A 101 11.14 0.47 -3.50
CA ILE A 101 10.98 0.08 -4.91
C ILE A 101 10.47 1.21 -5.81
N GLN A 102 10.41 2.44 -5.31
CA GLN A 102 9.87 3.57 -6.06
C GLN A 102 10.76 3.97 -7.24
N ARG A 103 10.14 4.23 -8.40
CA ARG A 103 10.75 4.75 -9.61
C ARG A 103 10.24 6.17 -9.84
N LEU A 104 11.16 7.12 -10.02
CA LEU A 104 10.85 8.54 -10.17
C LEU A 104 10.73 9.01 -11.63
N GLY A 105 11.06 8.14 -12.59
CA GLY A 105 10.98 8.39 -14.03
C GLY A 105 9.87 7.57 -14.73
N GLU A 106 9.68 7.84 -16.01
CA GLU A 106 8.79 7.06 -16.89
C GLU A 106 9.27 5.63 -17.12
#